data_AF-A0A8B6EWJ6-F1
#
_entry.id   AF-A0A8B6EWJ6-F1
#
_cell.length_a   1.000
_cell.length_b   1.000
_cell.length_c   1.000
_cell.angle_alpha   90.00
_cell.angle_beta   90.00
_cell.angle_gamma   90.00
#
_symmetry.space_group_name_H-M   'P 1'
#
loop_
_entity.id
_entity.type
_entity.pdbx_description
1 polymer ?
#
loop_
_entity_poly.entity_id
_entity_poly.type
_entity_poly.pdbx_seq_one_letter_code
_entity_poly.pdbx_strand_id
1 'polypeptide(L)' 'MKLKVPYPEGKEDTDLILEENRQLQEQRQCKVCREFDSTVAFLPCGHIVCCTDCAPAMRKCPVCKTYVKGTVKTFLA' A
#
# COMPACT_ATOMS: atom_id res chain seq x y z
N MET A 1 2.60 -29.13 -12.48
CA MET A 1 1.53 -28.18 -12.10
C MET A 1 1.86 -26.83 -12.70
N LYS A 2 1.30 -26.50 -13.87
CA LYS A 2 1.43 -25.15 -14.43
C LYS A 2 0.39 -24.27 -13.73
N LEU A 3 0.84 -23.30 -12.97
CA LEU A 3 -0.04 -22.27 -12.42
C LEU A 3 -0.70 -21.57 -13.61
N LYS A 4 -2.02 -21.68 -13.73
CA LYS A 4 -2.80 -20.90 -14.70
C LYS A 4 -2.79 -19.46 -14.21
N VAL A 5 -1.89 -18.65 -14.77
CA VAL A 5 -1.99 -17.20 -14.63
C VAL A 5 -3.21 -16.76 -15.45
N PRO A 6 -4.16 -16.00 -14.88
CA PRO A 6 -5.33 -15.53 -15.62
C PRO A 6 -4.90 -14.40 -16.55
N TYR A 7 -4.27 -14.73 -17.67
CA TYR A 7 -3.93 -13.76 -18.71
C TYR A 7 -5.20 -13.43 -19.51
N PRO A 8 -5.67 -12.17 -19.52
CA PRO A 8 -6.74 -11.77 -20.42
C PRO A 8 -6.21 -11.83 -21.86
N GLU A 9 -6.93 -12.53 -22.74
CA GLU A 9 -6.57 -12.63 -24.15
C GLU A 9 -6.64 -11.23 -24.80
N GLY A 10 -5.54 -10.76 -25.40
CA GLY A 10 -5.52 -9.54 -26.23
C GLY A 10 -4.83 -8.29 -25.66
N LYS A 11 -4.01 -8.39 -24.60
CA LYS A 11 -3.09 -7.32 -24.18
C LYS A 11 -1.64 -7.67 -24.52
N GLU A 12 -0.87 -6.70 -25.01
CA GLU A 12 0.57 -6.88 -25.27
C GLU A 12 1.33 -7.08 -23.95
N ASP A 13 2.40 -7.89 -23.96
CA ASP A 13 3.18 -8.22 -22.75
C ASP A 13 3.67 -6.96 -22.01
N THR A 14 4.00 -5.90 -22.76
CA THR A 14 4.40 -4.60 -22.22
C THR A 14 3.29 -3.91 -21.43
N ASP A 15 2.05 -3.95 -21.93
CA ASP A 15 0.91 -3.29 -21.28
C ASP A 15 0.59 -3.93 -19.94
N LEU A 16 0.77 -5.24 -19.84
CA LEU A 16 0.52 -6.01 -18.63
C LEU A 16 1.58 -5.73 -17.56
N ILE A 17 2.85 -5.64 -17.95
CA ILE A 17 3.93 -5.22 -17.05
C ILE A 17 3.71 -3.78 -16.56
N LEU A 18 3.27 -2.88 -17.44
CA LEU A 18 2.97 -1.50 -17.06
C LEU A 18 1.79 -1.41 -16.08
N GLU A 19 0.77 -2.24 -16.28
CA GLU A 19 -0.38 -2.32 -15.36
C GLU A 19 0.02 -2.90 -14.00
N GLU A 20 0.82 -3.97 -13.97
CA GLU A 20 1.34 -4.55 -12.73
C GLU A 20 2.22 -3.55 -11.96
N ASN A 21 3.13 -2.85 -12.64
CA ASN A 21 3.96 -1.83 -12.01
C ASN A 21 3.12 -0.71 -11.39
N ARG A 22 2.06 -0.27 -12.08
CA ARG A 22 1.12 0.73 -11.56
C ARG A 22 0.42 0.23 -10.29
N GLN A 23 -0.08 -1.00 -10.30
CA GLN A 23 -0.74 -1.60 -9.14
C GLN A 23 0.23 -1.73 -7.95
N LEU A 24 1.47 -2.13 -8.19
CA LEU A 24 2.51 -2.24 -7.16
C LEU A 24 2.88 -0.86 -6.58
N GLN A 25 2.94 0.18 -7.41
CA GLN A 25 3.15 1.57 -6.96
C GLN A 25 1.98 2.05 -6.10
N GLU A 26 0.75 1.87 -6.58
CA GLU A 26 -0.47 2.25 -5.84
C GLU A 26 -0.56 1.55 -4.49
N GLN A 27 -0.13 0.28 -4.40
CA GLN A 27 -0.10 -0.48 -3.15
C GLN A 27 0.84 0.16 -2.11
N ARG A 28 1.96 0.74 -2.53
CA ARG A 28 2.96 1.37 -1.63
C ARG A 28 2.56 2.78 -1.19
N GLN A 29 1.79 3.50 -2.00
CA GLN A 29 1.37 4.88 -1.69
C GLN A 29 0.50 5.01 -0.45
N CYS A 30 0.64 6.14 0.24
CA CYS A 30 -0.19 6.59 1.35
C CYS A 30 -1.66 6.56 0.94
N LYS A 31 -2.49 5.86 1.71
CA LYS A 31 -3.92 5.70 1.41
C LYS A 31 -4.76 6.95 1.71
N VAL A 32 -4.13 7.99 2.25
CA VAL A 32 -4.78 9.26 2.60
C VAL A 32 -4.51 10.32 1.53
N CYS A 33 -3.25 10.74 1.33
CA CYS A 33 -2.93 11.77 0.34
C CYS A 33 -2.65 11.22 -1.07
N ARG A 34 -2.21 9.95 -1.18
CA ARG A 34 -1.73 9.34 -2.44
C ARG A 34 -0.55 10.06 -3.13
N GLU A 35 0.12 10.97 -2.42
CA GLU A 35 1.27 11.74 -2.94
C GLU A 35 2.61 11.12 -2.55
N PHE A 36 2.68 10.53 -1.35
CA PHE A 36 3.90 9.95 -0.79
C PHE A 36 3.71 8.48 -0.44
N ASP A 37 4.81 7.75 -0.28
CA ASP A 37 4.78 6.35 0.14
C ASP A 37 4.30 6.20 1.59
N SER A 38 3.66 5.05 1.85
CA SER A 38 3.31 4.61 3.19
C SER A 38 4.59 4.25 3.95
N THR A 39 4.90 5.03 4.98
CA THR A 39 6.16 4.95 5.73
C THR A 39 5.93 4.86 7.24
N VAL A 40 4.67 4.72 7.67
CA VAL A 40 4.31 4.64 9.10
C VAL A 40 3.50 3.38 9.37
N ALA A 41 3.99 2.55 10.30
CA ALA A 41 3.24 1.44 10.87
C ALA A 41 2.37 1.93 12.05
N PHE A 42 1.10 1.54 12.07
CA PHE A 42 0.19 1.82 13.19
C PHE A 42 0.20 0.71 14.24
N LEU A 43 0.50 1.04 15.49
CA LEU A 43 0.46 0.09 16.60
C LEU A 43 -0.93 0.07 17.28
N PRO A 44 -1.46 -1.11 17.66
CA PRO A 44 -0.81 -2.43 17.62
C PRO A 44 -1.01 -3.21 16.30
N CYS A 45 -1.79 -2.69 15.34
CA CYS A 45 -2.23 -3.49 14.19
C CYS A 45 -1.15 -3.76 13.12
N GLY A 46 -0.03 -3.04 13.13
CA GLY A 46 1.10 -3.22 12.22
C GLY A 46 0.91 -2.69 10.78
N HIS A 47 -0.29 -2.25 10.39
CA HIS A 47 -0.55 -1.79 9.02
C HIS A 47 0.26 -0.55 8.66
N ILE A 48 0.97 -0.62 7.53
CA ILE A 48 1.75 0.48 6.93
C ILE A 48 0.94 1.07 5.78
N VAL A 49 0.18 2.13 6.06
CA VAL A 49 -0.84 2.65 5.12
C VAL A 49 -0.87 4.18 5.00
N CYS A 50 -0.04 4.87 5.77
CA CYS A 50 0.06 6.33 5.79
C CYS A 50 1.51 6.78 5.65
N CYS A 51 1.71 7.94 5.02
CA CYS A 51 2.97 8.68 5.09
C CYS A 51 3.12 9.37 6.46
N THR A 52 4.30 9.94 6.70
CA THR A 52 4.63 10.69 7.94
C THR A 52 3.72 11.88 8.19
N ASP A 53 3.22 12.51 7.14
CA ASP A 53 2.47 13.77 7.25
C ASP A 53 0.98 13.51 7.52
N CYS A 54 0.43 12.41 6.98
CA CYS A 54 -0.96 12.02 7.22
C CYS A 54 -1.16 11.26 8.53
N ALA A 55 -0.14 10.52 9.01
CA ALA A 55 -0.28 9.67 10.19
C ALA A 55 -0.74 10.41 11.47
N PRO A 56 -0.27 11.63 11.80
CA PRO A 56 -0.68 12.34 13.02
C PRO A 56 -2.18 12.66 13.10
N ALA A 57 -2.87 12.78 11.96
CA ALA A 57 -4.31 13.04 11.92
C ALA A 57 -5.16 11.78 12.17
N MET A 58 -4.56 10.58 12.16
CA MET A 58 -5.29 9.30 12.20
C MET A 58 -5.45 8.78 13.63
N ARG A 59 -6.70 8.71 14.11
CA ARG A 59 -7.05 8.06 15.40
C ARG A 59 -7.26 6.54 15.30
N LYS A 60 -7.60 6.06 14.10
CA LYS A 60 -7.83 4.64 13.79
C LYS A 60 -7.09 4.30 12.50
N CYS A 61 -6.61 3.07 12.39
CA CYS A 61 -6.04 2.57 11.14
C CYS A 61 -7.07 2.68 10.01
N PRO A 62 -6.75 3.31 8.85
CA PRO A 62 -7.65 3.42 7.71
C PRO A 62 -8.16 2.07 7.17
N VAL A 63 -7.37 1.00 7.31
CA VAL A 63 -7.67 -0.33 6.80
C VAL A 63 -8.48 -1.16 7.80
N CYS A 64 -7.89 -1.49 8.95
CA CYS A 64 -8.52 -2.42 9.91
C CYS A 64 -9.37 -1.72 10.99
N LYS A 65 -9.42 -0.39 11.01
CA LYS A 65 -10.19 0.44 11.97
C LYS A 65 -9.78 0.31 13.44
N THR A 66 -8.73 -0.45 13.76
CA THR A 66 -8.12 -0.53 15.11
C THR A 66 -7.64 0.86 15.56
N TYR A 67 -7.88 1.20 16.84
CA TYR A 67 -7.38 2.45 17.43
C TYR A 67 -5.86 2.48 17.45
N VAL A 68 -5.30 3.61 17.02
CA VAL A 68 -3.85 3.83 17.01
C VAL A 68 -3.39 4.20 18.41
N LYS A 69 -2.49 3.38 18.97
CA LYS A 69 -1.85 3.63 20.28
C LYS A 69 -0.43 4.18 20.15
N GLY A 70 0.16 4.07 18.95
CA GLY A 70 1.49 4.57 18.64
C GLY A 70 1.80 4.39 17.17
N THR A 71 2.86 5.06 16.72
CA THR A 71 3.34 5.01 15.34
C THR A 71 4.83 4.72 15.32
N VAL A 72 5.28 3.99 14.29
CA VAL A 72 6.70 3.75 14.04
C VAL A 72 7.00 4.09 12.59
N LYS A 73 8.02 4.92 12.35
CA LYS A 73 8.52 5.18 11.00
C LYS A 73 9.23 3.93 10.49
N THR A 74 8.82 3.43 9.34
CA THR A 74 9.38 2.24 8.68
C THR A 74 10.24 2.65 7.49
N PHE A 75 11.24 1.82 7.21
CA PHE A 75 12.06 1.92 6.01
C PHE A 75 11.90 0.59 5.26
N LEU A 76 11.28 0.63 4.09
CA LEU A 76 11.14 -0.53 3.22
C LEU A 76 12.39 -0.59 2.33
N ALA A 77 13.08 -1.73 2.36
CA ALA A 77 14.25 -2.02 1.53
C ALA A 77 13.83 -2.75 0.25
#